data_AF-A0A8H9KWQ6-F1
#
_entry.id   AF-A0A8H9KWQ6-F1
#
_cell.length_a   1.000
_cell.length_b   1.000
_cell.length_c   1.000
_cell.angle_alpha   90.00
_cell.angle_beta   90.00
_cell.angle_gamma   90.00
#
_symmetry.space_group_name_H-M   'P 1'
#
loop_
_entity.id
_entity.type
_entity.pdbx_description
1 polymer ?
#
loop_
_entity_poly.entity_id
_entity_poly.type
_entity_poly.pdbx_seq_one_letter_code
_entity_poly.pdbx_strand_id
1 'polypeptide(L)'
;MTATNYDVLIMDLYFTDGQSFNQEEVRQLKNKANGGKRLVISYMSIGEAEDYRSYWNPSWKQQKPTWLMEENPEWKGNYKVKYWDKEWQAIIYGNDKSYLKGILDSGYDGVYLDIIDAFNYFEDKQ
;
A
#
# COMPACT_ATOMS: atom_id res chain seq x y z
N MET A 1 -0.02 12.81 -16.62
CA MET A 1 0.69 13.67 -15.64
C MET A 1 2.16 13.92 -16.02
N THR A 2 2.47 14.21 -17.29
CA THR A 2 3.81 14.65 -17.72
C THR A 2 3.97 16.17 -17.69
N ALA A 3 2.91 16.91 -17.35
CA ALA A 3 2.85 18.38 -17.40
C ALA A 3 3.52 19.08 -16.20
N THR A 4 4.11 18.35 -15.26
CA THR A 4 4.74 18.91 -14.05
C THR A 4 6.22 18.55 -13.99
N ASN A 5 6.98 19.26 -13.15
CA ASN A 5 8.43 19.06 -12.96
C ASN A 5 8.81 18.58 -11.55
N TYR A 6 7.84 18.11 -10.74
CA TYR A 6 8.12 17.55 -9.42
C TYR A 6 9.14 16.41 -9.49
N ASP A 7 10.09 16.39 -8.55
CA ASP A 7 11.16 15.39 -8.48
C ASP A 7 10.69 14.02 -7.99
N VAL A 8 9.60 13.99 -7.22
CA VAL A 8 8.97 12.78 -6.69
C VAL A 8 7.46 12.91 -6.83
N LEU A 9 6.80 11.82 -7.24
CA LEU A 9 5.37 11.64 -7.10
C LEU A 9 5.11 10.53 -6.10
N ILE A 10 4.29 10.81 -5.09
CA ILE A 10 3.75 9.81 -4.16
C ILE A 10 2.28 9.64 -4.51
N MET A 11 1.87 8.41 -4.79
CA MET A 11 0.51 8.10 -5.23
C MET A 11 0.15 6.66 -4.91
N ASP A 12 -1.13 6.32 -4.99
CA ASP A 12 -1.59 4.95 -4.80
C ASP A 12 -1.17 4.03 -5.97
N LEU A 13 -1.20 2.71 -5.74
CA LEU A 13 -1.08 1.69 -6.77
C LEU A 13 -2.30 1.67 -7.70
N TYR A 14 -3.47 2.08 -7.21
CA TYR A 14 -4.73 2.05 -7.93
C TYR A 14 -5.19 3.44 -8.36
N PHE A 15 -5.86 3.51 -9.51
CA PHE A 15 -6.63 4.65 -9.96
C PHE A 15 -7.95 4.78 -9.17
N THR A 16 -8.64 5.90 -9.36
CA THR A 16 -9.94 6.16 -8.74
C THR A 16 -11.04 5.18 -9.14
N ASP A 17 -10.85 4.42 -10.22
CA ASP A 17 -11.76 3.37 -10.68
C ASP A 17 -11.41 1.96 -10.15
N GLY A 18 -10.37 1.86 -9.30
CA GLY A 18 -9.91 0.62 -8.67
C GLY A 18 -8.96 -0.20 -9.54
N GLN A 19 -8.59 0.25 -10.75
CA GLN A 19 -7.60 -0.44 -11.58
C GLN A 19 -6.17 -0.06 -11.16
N SER A 20 -5.28 -1.04 -11.08
CA SER A 20 -3.87 -0.78 -10.78
C SER A 20 -3.16 -0.16 -11.99
N PHE A 21 -2.26 0.80 -11.74
CA PHE A 21 -1.36 1.28 -12.79
C PHE A 21 -0.53 0.12 -13.36
N ASN A 22 -0.50 0.03 -14.68
CA ASN A 22 0.39 -0.88 -15.38
C ASN A 22 1.80 -0.27 -15.54
N GLN A 23 2.76 -1.12 -15.92
CA GLN A 23 4.16 -0.73 -16.04
C GLN A 23 4.41 0.44 -17.00
N GLU A 24 3.68 0.51 -18.11
CA GLU A 24 3.85 1.58 -19.10
C GLU A 24 3.30 2.91 -18.57
N GLU A 25 2.17 2.88 -17.86
CA GLU A 25 1.61 4.07 -17.22
C GLU A 25 2.58 4.63 -16.17
N VAL A 26 3.12 3.80 -15.28
CA VAL A 26 4.11 4.22 -14.29
C VAL A 26 5.38 4.75 -14.98
N ARG A 27 5.84 4.10 -16.04
CA ARG A 27 7.00 4.56 -16.83
C ARG A 27 6.76 5.93 -17.44
N GLN A 28 5.54 6.22 -17.90
CA GLN A 28 5.20 7.54 -18.44
C GLN A 28 5.24 8.62 -17.36
N LEU A 29 4.76 8.32 -16.14
CA LEU A 29 4.79 9.23 -15.00
C LEU A 29 6.22 9.65 -14.60
N LYS A 30 7.22 8.79 -14.83
CA LYS A 30 8.64 9.10 -14.57
C LYS A 30 9.20 10.23 -15.44
N ASN A 31 8.49 10.68 -16.48
CA ASN A 31 8.93 11.78 -17.34
C ASN A 31 8.41 13.14 -16.84
N LYS A 32 9.30 14.13 -16.79
CA LYS A 32 8.98 15.53 -16.48
C LYS A 32 8.69 16.34 -17.74
N ALA A 33 7.97 17.46 -17.59
CA ALA A 33 7.68 18.36 -18.70
C ALA A 33 8.97 18.95 -19.30
N ASN A 34 10.00 19.17 -18.47
CA ASN A 34 11.30 19.68 -18.88
C ASN A 34 12.26 18.61 -19.44
N GLY A 35 11.78 17.38 -19.70
CA GLY A 35 12.60 16.27 -20.22
C GLY A 35 13.42 15.52 -19.17
N GLY A 36 13.41 15.96 -17.91
CA GLY A 36 14.04 15.24 -16.80
C GLY A 36 13.28 13.98 -16.38
N LYS A 37 13.90 13.20 -15.48
CA LYS A 37 13.28 12.04 -14.82
C LYS A 37 12.92 12.37 -13.37
N ARG A 38 11.87 11.71 -12.85
CA ARG A 38 11.41 11.78 -11.45
C ARG A 38 11.27 10.38 -10.87
N LEU A 39 11.22 10.29 -9.54
CA LEU A 39 10.81 9.07 -8.84
C LEU A 39 9.29 8.98 -8.76
N VAL A 40 8.77 7.76 -8.88
CA VAL A 40 7.35 7.45 -8.66
C VAL A 40 7.26 6.40 -7.55
N ILE A 41 6.68 6.79 -6.43
CA ILE A 41 6.63 6.03 -5.17
C ILE A 41 5.18 5.68 -4.86
N SER A 42 4.92 4.42 -4.54
CA SER A 42 3.57 3.95 -4.23
C SER A 42 3.26 4.06 -2.74
N TYR A 43 2.06 4.48 -2.37
CA TYR A 43 1.56 4.36 -1.00
C TYR A 43 1.43 2.88 -0.59
N MET A 44 1.84 2.53 0.63
CA MET A 44 1.64 1.19 1.19
C MET A 44 1.46 1.26 2.72
N SER A 45 0.27 0.93 3.20
CA SER A 45 0.02 0.75 4.63
C SER A 45 0.69 -0.53 5.14
N ILE A 46 1.42 -0.41 6.26
CA ILE A 46 2.07 -1.56 6.93
C ILE A 46 1.45 -1.87 8.30
N GLY A 47 0.70 -0.93 8.86
CA GLY A 47 0.04 -1.02 10.17
C GLY A 47 -1.47 -1.25 10.10
N GLU A 48 -2.07 -1.22 8.90
CA GLU A 48 -3.48 -1.54 8.66
C GLU A 48 -3.65 -2.42 7.41
N ALA A 49 -4.64 -3.31 7.44
CA ALA A 49 -5.15 -4.02 6.29
C ALA A 49 -6.37 -3.28 5.72
N GLU A 50 -6.43 -3.16 4.40
CA GLU A 50 -7.44 -2.39 3.68
C GLU A 50 -8.33 -3.32 2.85
N ASP A 51 -9.64 -3.29 3.06
CA ASP A 51 -10.57 -4.28 2.48
C ASP A 51 -10.85 -4.13 0.99
N TYR A 52 -10.33 -3.06 0.39
CA TYR A 52 -10.36 -2.77 -1.03
C TYR A 52 -9.05 -3.12 -1.75
N ARG A 53 -8.03 -3.64 -1.05
CA ARG A 53 -6.76 -4.07 -1.67
C ARG A 53 -6.89 -5.49 -2.23
N SER A 54 -6.07 -5.80 -3.23
CA SER A 54 -6.07 -7.13 -3.89
C SER A 54 -5.70 -8.29 -2.97
N TYR A 55 -4.98 -8.03 -1.89
CA TYR A 55 -4.61 -9.07 -0.91
C TYR A 55 -5.75 -9.42 0.05
N TRP A 56 -6.80 -8.59 0.13
CA TRP A 56 -7.87 -8.79 1.08
C TRP A 56 -8.66 -10.06 0.75
N ASN A 57 -8.82 -10.94 1.74
CA ASN A 57 -9.74 -12.06 1.62
C ASN A 57 -11.11 -11.69 2.21
N PRO A 58 -12.21 -11.69 1.43
CA PRO A 58 -13.54 -11.37 1.95
C PRO A 58 -13.98 -12.23 3.14
N SER A 59 -13.45 -13.47 3.28
CA SER A 59 -13.76 -14.34 4.42
C SER A 59 -13.31 -13.75 5.76
N TRP A 60 -12.32 -12.86 5.77
CA TRP A 60 -11.81 -12.22 6.99
C TRP A 60 -12.86 -11.38 7.71
N LYS A 61 -13.91 -10.92 7.02
CA LYS A 61 -15.05 -10.22 7.67
C LYS A 61 -15.86 -11.13 8.60
N GLN A 62 -15.91 -12.43 8.29
CA GLN A 62 -16.65 -13.42 9.09
C GLN A 62 -15.73 -14.19 10.02
N GLN A 63 -14.54 -14.54 9.54
CA GLN A 63 -13.53 -15.29 10.26
C GLN A 63 -12.20 -14.54 10.20
N LYS A 64 -12.00 -13.64 11.16
CA LYS A 64 -10.78 -12.83 11.25
C LYS A 64 -9.56 -13.69 11.55
N PRO A 65 -8.47 -13.56 10.78
CA PRO A 65 -7.16 -14.03 11.21
C PRO A 65 -6.78 -13.41 12.55
N THR A 66 -5.94 -14.09 13.33
CA THR A 66 -5.55 -13.64 14.68
C THR A 66 -4.76 -12.32 14.68
N TRP A 67 -4.17 -11.97 13.55
CA TRP A 67 -3.44 -10.71 13.33
C TRP A 67 -4.33 -9.54 12.90
N LEU A 68 -5.57 -9.79 12.46
CA LEU A 68 -6.50 -8.75 12.00
C LEU A 68 -7.37 -8.26 13.16
N MET A 69 -7.30 -6.97 13.47
CA MET A 69 -7.96 -6.37 14.62
C MET A 69 -9.28 -5.67 14.22
N GLU A 70 -9.61 -4.62 14.95
CA GLU A 70 -10.81 -3.82 14.77
C GLU A 70 -10.67 -2.89 13.56
N GLU A 71 -11.81 -2.57 12.95
CA GLU A 71 -11.87 -1.55 11.91
C GLU A 71 -11.54 -0.19 12.53
N ASN A 72 -10.78 0.63 11.81
CA ASN A 72 -10.48 1.99 12.20
C ASN A 72 -11.75 2.84 12.05
N PRO A 73 -12.28 3.44 13.14
CA PRO A 73 -13.54 4.20 13.08
C PRO A 73 -13.43 5.48 12.24
N GLU A 74 -12.22 6.01 12.05
CA GLU A 74 -11.97 7.20 11.24
C GLU A 74 -11.79 6.85 9.75
N TRP A 75 -11.39 5.61 9.46
CA TRP A 75 -11.03 5.15 8.12
C TRP A 75 -11.75 3.85 7.78
N LYS A 76 -12.98 3.98 7.28
CA LYS A 76 -13.81 2.85 6.88
C LYS A 76 -13.05 1.93 5.89
N GLY A 77 -13.14 0.63 6.10
CA GLY A 77 -12.45 -0.39 5.32
C GLY A 77 -11.00 -0.64 5.73
N ASN A 78 -10.45 0.14 6.67
CA ASN A 78 -9.10 -0.07 7.19
C ASN A 78 -9.17 -0.76 8.55
N TYR A 79 -8.32 -1.74 8.80
CA TYR A 79 -8.33 -2.57 10.00
C TYR A 79 -6.94 -2.61 10.60
N LYS A 80 -6.81 -2.31 11.90
CA LYS A 80 -5.51 -2.43 12.58
C LYS A 80 -4.99 -3.86 12.46
N VAL A 81 -3.68 -4.03 12.31
CA VAL A 81 -3.05 -5.36 12.24
C VAL A 81 -1.94 -5.49 13.26
N LYS A 82 -1.75 -6.71 13.78
CA LYS A 82 -0.55 -7.07 14.53
C LYS A 82 0.62 -7.13 13.56
N TYR A 83 1.24 -5.99 13.29
CA TYR A 83 2.24 -5.81 12.24
C TYR A 83 3.50 -6.70 12.41
N TRP A 84 3.72 -7.24 13.61
CA TRP A 84 4.77 -8.22 13.90
C TRP A 84 4.43 -9.67 13.51
N ASP A 85 3.17 -9.96 13.19
CA ASP A 85 2.70 -11.30 12.83
C ASP A 85 3.26 -11.72 11.45
N LYS A 86 3.72 -12.96 11.35
CA LYS A 86 4.38 -13.47 10.15
C LYS A 86 3.44 -13.66 8.96
N GLU A 87 2.17 -13.95 9.19
CA GLU A 87 1.20 -14.07 8.11
C GLU A 87 0.95 -12.71 7.46
N TRP A 88 0.77 -11.66 8.26
CA TRP A 88 0.66 -10.29 7.77
C TRP A 88 1.93 -9.84 7.03
N GLN A 89 3.10 -10.08 7.61
CA GLN A 89 4.37 -9.74 6.97
C GLN A 89 4.53 -10.42 5.60
N ALA A 90 4.11 -11.69 5.46
CA ALA A 90 4.15 -12.41 4.18
C ALA A 90 3.16 -11.87 3.14
N ILE A 91 2.02 -11.29 3.57
CA ILE A 91 1.11 -10.58 2.66
C ILE A 91 1.79 -9.32 2.11
N ILE A 92 2.49 -8.58 2.97
CA ILE A 92 3.08 -7.29 2.60
C ILE A 92 4.41 -7.43 1.84
N TYR A 93 5.35 -8.26 2.29
CA TYR A 93 6.69 -8.33 1.73
C TYR A 93 7.35 -9.72 1.79
N GLY A 94 8.53 -9.84 1.17
CA GLY A 94 9.45 -10.97 1.35
C GLY A 94 9.22 -12.17 0.45
N ASN A 95 8.29 -12.10 -0.51
CA ASN A 95 8.03 -13.17 -1.48
C ASN A 95 7.39 -12.64 -2.77
N ASP A 96 7.33 -13.48 -3.82
CA ASP A 96 6.86 -13.08 -5.15
C ASP A 96 5.35 -12.83 -5.25
N LYS A 97 4.58 -13.17 -4.21
CA LYS A 97 3.13 -12.96 -4.15
C LYS A 97 2.76 -11.80 -3.24
N SER A 98 3.74 -11.12 -2.65
CA SER A 98 3.49 -10.07 -1.67
C SER A 98 3.02 -8.78 -2.35
N TYR A 99 2.34 -7.93 -1.59
CA TYR A 99 1.83 -6.65 -2.08
C TYR A 99 2.96 -5.74 -2.59
N LEU A 100 4.07 -5.66 -1.85
CA LEU A 100 5.27 -4.95 -2.30
C LEU A 100 5.81 -5.47 -3.63
N LYS A 101 5.81 -6.79 -3.87
CA LYS A 101 6.26 -7.35 -5.15
C LYS A 101 5.38 -6.86 -6.30
N GLY A 102 4.05 -6.88 -6.12
CA GLY A 102 3.11 -6.37 -7.11
C GLY A 102 3.36 -4.89 -7.46
N ILE A 103 3.61 -4.05 -6.45
CA ILE A 103 3.97 -2.63 -6.64
C ILE A 103 5.25 -2.48 -7.48
N LEU A 104 6.30 -3.22 -7.13
CA LEU A 104 7.59 -3.16 -7.84
C LEU A 104 7.48 -3.68 -9.28
N ASP A 105 6.66 -4.71 -9.51
CA ASP A 105 6.40 -5.26 -10.84
C ASP A 105 5.62 -4.29 -11.73
N SER A 106 4.74 -3.47 -11.15
CA SER A 106 4.13 -2.31 -11.82
C SER A 106 5.13 -1.19 -12.15
N GLY A 107 6.40 -1.31 -11.77
CA GLY A 107 7.48 -0.40 -12.17
C GLY A 107 7.65 0.84 -11.30
N TYR A 108 7.04 0.88 -10.11
CA TYR A 108 7.31 1.93 -9.12
C TYR A 108 8.77 1.86 -8.63
N ASP A 109 9.34 3.01 -8.25
CA ASP A 109 10.73 3.10 -7.76
C ASP A 109 10.86 2.73 -6.27
N GLY A 110 9.73 2.61 -5.57
CA GLY A 110 9.68 2.29 -4.15
C GLY A 110 8.31 2.52 -3.54
N VAL A 111 8.25 2.50 -2.21
CA VAL A 111 7.01 2.67 -1.43
C VAL A 111 7.16 3.72 -0.33
N TYR A 112 6.09 4.45 -0.08
CA TYR A 112 5.90 5.28 1.11
C TYR A 112 5.14 4.44 2.14
N LEU A 113 5.80 4.16 3.27
CA LEU A 113 5.26 3.31 4.33
C LEU A 113 4.34 4.13 5.23
N ASP A 114 3.08 3.73 5.31
CA ASP A 114 2.09 4.40 6.15
C ASP A 114 1.63 3.54 7.34
N ILE A 115 1.03 4.19 8.33
CA ILE A 115 0.58 3.61 9.60
C ILE A 115 1.76 3.03 10.40
N ILE A 116 2.89 3.74 10.37
CA ILE A 116 4.08 3.44 11.19
C ILE A 116 3.74 3.57 12.68
N ASP A 117 2.78 4.44 13.00
CA ASP A 117 2.28 4.72 14.35
C ASP A 117 1.30 3.65 14.88
N ALA A 118 1.08 2.54 14.16
CA ALA A 118 0.28 1.41 14.65
C ALA A 118 0.74 0.89 16.02
N PHE A 119 2.01 1.09 16.40
CA PHE A 119 2.49 0.68 17.72
C PHE A 119 1.73 1.37 18.87
N ASN A 120 1.37 2.66 18.74
CA ASN A 120 0.63 3.39 19.76
C ASN A 120 -0.70 2.68 20.11
N TYR A 121 -1.42 2.18 19.10
CA TYR A 121 -2.67 1.44 19.30
C TYR A 121 -2.51 0.21 20.21
N PHE A 122 -1.37 -0.48 20.15
CA PHE A 122 -1.13 -1.69 20.94
C PHE A 122 -0.50 -1.39 22.30
N GLU A 123 0.17 -0.25 22.45
CA GLU A 123 0.69 0.22 23.74
C GLU A 123 -0.42 0.81 24.60
N ASP A 124 -1.31 1.63 24.03
CA ASP A 124 -2.44 2.26 24.75
C ASP A 124 -3.49 1.26 25.25
N LYS A 125 -3.48 0.03 24.71
CA LYS A 125 -4.38 -1.07 25.10
C LYS A 125 -3.80 -2.00 26.17
N GLN A 126 -2.62 -1.71 26.71
CA GLN A 126 -2.08 -2.39 27.90
C GLN A 126 -2.64 -1.81 29.19
#